data_AF-A0A952C7Y7-F1
#
_entry.id   AF-A0A952C7Y7-F1
#
_cell.length_a   1.000
_cell.length_b   1.000
_cell.length_c   1.000
_cell.angle_alpha   90.00
_cell.angle_beta   90.00
_cell.angle_gamma   90.00
#
_symmetry.space_group_name_H-M   'P 1'
#
loop_
_entity.id
_entity.type
_entity.pdbx_description
1 polymer ?
#
loop_
_entity_poly.entity_id
_entity_poly.type
_entity_poly.pdbx_seq_one_letter_code
_entity_poly.pdbx_strand_id
1 'polypeptide(L)'
;MGISPWILKEVRDFVSQHLPGIDSRKVMINATHTHTAPVVKMDHYAIPYQIPEGVTSPEKALEYIVNKISEGIMQAWKNQQKSTVTWGMDYAKVAYNRRASYADGTAKMYGNTAVDEFRKMEGPEDESINTLFFWNTKGELIAACINIACPSQIVEGRNTVNADYWHYVRQNMQKRLGKQVVVLGWIGAAGDQNPRPMYNKIAEARMVQLRSGVAPKDLKMDGFNYQTEIYLQEIADRITNAVVRSYEAVKVDRHSDVVMKHTVEKLALPMRIITQKEYWEIKHTIENYSKTEEDRRKNYGPIEWNSDAIKRYANQQKIEHPLYETEVHVLRIGDVAICSNPFELYTDYGVQMKARSRALQTFVVQLTGSGSYLPTEFAVKGGHYSAVPQSNEVGPEGGQVLVDRTVQLINQLW
;
A
#
# COMPACT_ATOMS: atom_id res chain seq x y z
N MET A 1 7.37 4.63 0.80
CA MET A 1 5.91 4.34 0.88
C MET A 1 5.35 3.92 -0.47
N GLY A 2 5.40 4.74 -1.53
CA GLY A 2 4.94 4.37 -2.90
C GLY A 2 6.03 4.36 -3.97
N ILE A 3 5.63 4.23 -5.25
CA ILE A 3 6.53 4.25 -6.41
C ILE A 3 6.45 5.64 -7.07
N SER A 4 7.58 6.34 -7.18
CA SER A 4 7.61 7.65 -7.83
C SER A 4 7.49 7.51 -9.36
N PRO A 5 6.96 8.53 -10.06
CA PRO A 5 6.90 8.53 -11.52
C PRO A 5 8.28 8.36 -12.16
N TRP A 6 9.32 8.89 -11.52
CA TRP A 6 10.71 8.73 -11.96
C TRP A 6 11.16 7.27 -11.92
N ILE A 7 10.95 6.54 -10.81
CA ILE A 7 11.31 5.12 -10.72
C ILE A 7 10.61 4.32 -11.81
N LEU A 8 9.31 4.54 -11.99
CA LEU A 8 8.53 3.83 -13.01
C LEU A 8 9.06 4.11 -14.42
N LYS A 9 9.35 5.38 -14.73
CA LYS A 9 9.91 5.79 -16.01
C LYS A 9 11.26 5.11 -16.26
N GLU A 10 12.21 5.22 -15.34
CA GLU A 10 13.57 4.68 -15.53
C GLU A 10 13.55 3.14 -15.71
N VAL A 11 12.70 2.43 -14.97
CA VAL A 11 12.52 0.99 -15.15
C VAL A 11 11.89 0.67 -16.51
N ARG A 12 10.86 1.42 -16.93
CA ARG A 12 10.22 1.21 -18.25
C ARG A 12 11.17 1.51 -19.41
N ASP A 13 12.00 2.53 -19.30
CA ASP A 13 13.01 2.88 -20.29
C ASP A 13 14.07 1.78 -20.38
N PHE A 14 14.55 1.27 -19.23
CA PHE A 14 15.45 0.11 -19.21
C PHE A 14 14.84 -1.10 -19.91
N VAL A 15 13.59 -1.45 -19.58
CA VAL A 15 12.87 -2.58 -20.20
C VAL A 15 12.73 -2.38 -21.70
N SER A 16 12.34 -1.17 -22.14
CA SER A 16 12.17 -0.86 -23.56
C SER A 16 13.46 -1.00 -24.36
N GLN A 17 14.61 -0.66 -23.76
CA GLN A 17 15.91 -0.73 -24.40
C GLN A 17 16.50 -2.14 -24.44
N HIS A 18 16.29 -2.94 -23.38
CA HIS A 18 17.00 -4.20 -23.18
C HIS A 18 16.13 -5.45 -23.43
N LEU A 19 14.80 -5.32 -23.39
CA LEU A 19 13.85 -6.42 -23.46
C LEU A 19 12.74 -6.11 -24.48
N PRO A 20 13.04 -6.04 -25.80
CA PRO A 20 12.09 -5.61 -26.83
C PRO A 20 10.85 -6.53 -26.97
N GLY A 21 10.85 -7.71 -26.35
CA GLY A 21 9.68 -8.60 -26.27
C GLY A 21 8.65 -8.20 -25.21
N ILE A 22 8.93 -7.18 -24.39
CA ILE A 22 8.02 -6.65 -23.37
C ILE A 22 7.50 -5.28 -23.83
N ASP A 23 6.17 -5.12 -23.89
CA ASP A 23 5.58 -3.79 -23.96
C ASP A 23 5.85 -3.07 -22.63
N SER A 24 6.80 -2.12 -22.61
CA SER A 24 7.20 -1.42 -21.39
C SER A 24 6.02 -0.67 -20.74
N ARG A 25 4.99 -0.28 -21.49
CA ARG A 25 3.77 0.33 -20.96
C ARG A 25 2.95 -0.63 -20.10
N LYS A 26 3.15 -1.94 -20.25
CA LYS A 26 2.52 -2.99 -19.46
C LYS A 26 3.32 -3.36 -18.21
N VAL A 27 4.47 -2.73 -17.96
CA VAL A 27 5.23 -2.92 -16.72
C VAL A 27 4.64 -2.02 -15.63
N MET A 28 4.08 -2.61 -14.58
CA MET A 28 3.68 -1.91 -13.35
C MET A 28 4.54 -2.35 -12.18
N ILE A 29 4.76 -1.46 -11.22
CA ILE A 29 5.58 -1.70 -10.02
C ILE A 29 4.75 -1.26 -8.82
N ASN A 30 4.69 -2.04 -7.75
CA ASN A 30 4.11 -1.63 -6.48
C ASN A 30 5.16 -1.61 -5.37
N ALA A 31 4.93 -0.77 -4.37
CA ALA A 31 5.65 -0.84 -3.10
C ALA A 31 4.86 -1.67 -2.08
N THR A 32 5.55 -2.29 -1.11
CA THR A 32 4.90 -3.01 0.00
C THR A 32 4.39 -2.09 1.12
N HIS A 33 4.63 -0.78 1.02
CA HIS A 33 4.32 0.22 2.03
C HIS A 33 5.12 0.11 3.34
N THR A 34 6.43 -0.19 3.26
CA THR A 34 7.31 -0.02 4.42
C THR A 34 7.61 1.46 4.69
N HIS A 35 7.63 1.82 5.98
CA HIS A 35 7.97 3.16 6.48
C HIS A 35 9.43 3.28 6.90
N THR A 36 10.18 2.20 6.82
CA THR A 36 11.56 2.10 7.29
C THR A 36 12.47 1.73 6.11
N ALA A 37 12.53 2.62 5.13
CA ALA A 37 13.30 2.46 3.90
C ALA A 37 13.90 3.81 3.47
N PRO A 38 14.93 3.83 2.59
CA PRO A 38 15.45 5.07 2.04
C PRO A 38 14.36 5.95 1.43
N VAL A 39 14.55 7.27 1.49
CA VAL A 39 13.66 8.26 0.87
C VAL A 39 13.62 8.04 -0.64
N VAL A 40 12.41 8.07 -1.22
CA VAL A 40 12.19 7.79 -2.66
C VAL A 40 11.66 8.97 -3.47
N LYS A 41 11.48 10.13 -2.84
CA LYS A 41 11.08 11.37 -3.51
C LYS A 41 12.24 12.36 -3.45
N MET A 42 12.70 12.82 -4.61
CA MET A 42 13.86 13.73 -4.73
C MET A 42 13.49 15.20 -4.64
N ASP A 43 12.23 15.50 -4.91
CA ASP A 43 11.64 16.83 -5.03
C ASP A 43 10.90 17.29 -3.77
N HIS A 44 10.67 16.37 -2.83
CA HIS A 44 9.63 16.51 -1.80
C HIS A 44 10.14 16.60 -0.36
N TYR A 45 11.45 16.74 -0.19
CA TYR A 45 12.07 17.12 1.08
C TYR A 45 13.39 17.79 0.72
N ALA A 46 13.49 19.11 0.84
CA ALA A 46 14.83 19.70 0.92
C ALA A 46 15.44 19.13 2.18
N ILE A 47 16.40 18.20 2.06
CA ILE A 47 17.10 17.65 3.23
C ILE A 47 17.69 18.86 3.94
N PRO A 48 17.18 19.26 5.11
CA PRO A 48 17.52 20.56 5.69
C PRO A 48 18.91 20.55 6.33
N TYR A 49 19.72 19.55 6.01
CA TYR A 49 21.04 19.28 6.55
C TYR A 49 21.92 18.64 5.48
N GLN A 50 23.22 18.87 5.61
CA GLN A 50 24.22 18.21 4.77
C GLN A 50 24.29 16.72 5.11
N ILE A 51 24.16 15.87 4.09
CA ILE A 51 24.35 14.42 4.26
C ILE A 51 25.81 14.18 4.69
N PRO A 52 26.07 13.49 5.82
CA PRO A 52 27.43 13.21 6.27
C PRO A 52 28.24 12.41 5.24
N GLU A 53 29.56 12.62 5.24
CA GLU A 53 30.47 11.83 4.42
C GLU A 53 30.32 10.33 4.71
N GLY A 54 30.33 9.50 3.66
CA GLY A 54 30.14 8.05 3.77
C GLY A 54 28.68 7.58 3.87
N VAL A 55 27.71 8.48 4.03
CA VAL A 55 26.28 8.13 4.00
C VAL A 55 25.75 8.12 2.56
N THR A 56 25.01 7.07 2.19
CA THR A 56 24.38 6.97 0.86
C THR A 56 23.34 8.07 0.69
N SER A 57 23.49 8.88 -0.37
CA SER A 57 22.49 9.89 -0.72
C SER A 57 21.21 9.25 -1.27
N PRO A 58 20.05 9.93 -1.17
CA PRO A 58 18.82 9.43 -1.79
C PRO A 58 18.99 9.09 -3.27
N GLU A 59 19.76 9.88 -4.03
CA GLU A 59 20.04 9.66 -5.47
C GLU A 59 20.67 8.30 -5.70
N LYS A 60 21.76 8.01 -4.99
CA LYS A 60 22.45 6.72 -5.08
C LYS A 60 21.56 5.57 -4.62
N ALA A 61 20.70 5.80 -3.61
CA ALA A 61 19.76 4.79 -3.15
C ALA A 61 18.68 4.49 -4.22
N LEU A 62 18.15 5.53 -4.88
CA LEU A 62 17.16 5.36 -5.95
C LEU A 62 17.76 4.69 -7.19
N GLU A 63 18.96 5.09 -7.61
CA GLU A 63 19.68 4.42 -8.70
C GLU A 63 19.88 2.93 -8.39
N TYR A 64 20.32 2.61 -7.16
CA TYR A 64 20.45 1.23 -6.71
C TYR A 64 19.11 0.46 -6.78
N ILE A 65 18.02 1.07 -6.33
CA ILE A 65 16.67 0.47 -6.37
C ILE A 65 16.22 0.21 -7.82
N VAL A 66 16.35 1.20 -8.71
CA VAL A 66 16.01 1.07 -10.13
C VAL A 66 16.82 -0.05 -10.77
N ASN A 67 18.14 -0.08 -10.55
CA ASN A 67 19.00 -1.14 -11.07
C ASN A 67 18.57 -2.52 -10.58
N LYS A 68 18.25 -2.68 -9.29
CA LYS A 68 17.81 -3.98 -8.74
C LYS A 68 16.46 -4.43 -9.29
N ILE A 69 15.51 -3.51 -9.49
CA ILE A 69 14.21 -3.82 -10.11
C ILE A 69 14.43 -4.24 -11.57
N SER A 70 15.21 -3.46 -12.33
CA SER A 70 15.54 -3.72 -13.73
C SER A 70 16.27 -5.06 -13.94
N GLU A 71 17.25 -5.37 -13.10
CA GLU A 71 17.93 -6.67 -13.06
C GLU A 71 16.95 -7.81 -12.79
N GLY A 72 16.04 -7.64 -11.83
CA GLY A 72 15.01 -8.63 -11.50
C GLY A 72 14.07 -8.92 -12.67
N ILE A 73 13.61 -7.88 -13.37
CA ILE A 73 12.76 -8.02 -14.56
C ILE A 73 13.53 -8.75 -15.68
N MET A 74 14.78 -8.35 -15.94
CA MET A 74 15.62 -9.01 -16.96
C MET A 74 15.87 -10.49 -16.62
N GLN A 75 16.15 -10.81 -15.36
CA GLN A 75 16.33 -12.20 -14.92
C GLN A 75 15.04 -13.02 -15.07
N ALA A 76 13.88 -12.47 -14.67
CA ALA A 76 12.59 -13.12 -14.82
C ALA A 76 12.25 -13.37 -16.30
N TRP A 77 12.51 -12.39 -17.17
CA TRP A 77 12.26 -12.50 -18.61
C TRP A 77 13.14 -13.54 -19.29
N LYS A 78 14.44 -13.58 -18.96
CA LYS A 78 15.39 -14.54 -19.55
C LYS A 78 15.18 -15.98 -19.07
N ASN A 79 14.59 -16.16 -17.89
CA ASN A 79 14.35 -17.48 -17.28
C ASN A 79 12.89 -17.94 -17.39
N GLN A 80 12.17 -17.51 -18.43
CA GLN A 80 10.83 -18.01 -18.71
C GLN A 80 10.84 -19.52 -18.94
N GLN A 81 9.82 -20.18 -18.42
CA GLN A 81 9.63 -21.62 -18.58
C GLN A 81 8.14 -21.95 -18.63
N LYS A 82 7.81 -23.11 -19.19
CA LYS A 82 6.46 -23.66 -19.06
C LYS A 82 6.14 -23.88 -17.58
N SER A 83 5.00 -23.38 -17.16
CA SER A 83 4.57 -23.39 -15.75
C SER A 83 3.07 -23.58 -15.68
N THR A 84 2.56 -23.88 -14.49
CA THR A 84 1.13 -23.83 -14.20
C THR A 84 0.85 -22.78 -13.13
N VAL A 85 -0.38 -22.27 -13.13
CA VAL A 85 -0.87 -21.32 -12.13
C VAL A 85 -2.07 -21.91 -11.41
N THR A 86 -2.22 -21.54 -10.14
CA THR A 86 -3.44 -21.75 -9.37
C THR A 86 -3.67 -20.55 -8.48
N TRP A 87 -4.90 -20.34 -8.05
CA TRP A 87 -5.31 -19.20 -7.24
C TRP A 87 -6.10 -19.68 -6.04
N GLY A 88 -5.87 -19.05 -4.91
CA GLY A 88 -6.54 -19.41 -3.67
C GLY A 88 -6.74 -18.19 -2.79
N MET A 89 -7.65 -18.35 -1.82
CA MET A 89 -8.00 -17.31 -0.88
C MET A 89 -8.18 -17.94 0.50
N ASP A 90 -7.78 -17.18 1.50
CA ASP A 90 -8.11 -17.47 2.89
C ASP A 90 -8.20 -16.17 3.69
N TYR A 91 -8.40 -16.25 5.01
CA TYR A 91 -8.56 -15.10 5.89
C TYR A 91 -7.57 -15.14 7.05
N ALA A 92 -7.01 -13.98 7.39
CA ALA A 92 -6.17 -13.80 8.56
C ALA A 92 -6.35 -12.39 9.15
N LYS A 93 -6.47 -12.29 10.49
CA LYS A 93 -6.57 -11.00 11.17
C LYS A 93 -5.22 -10.28 11.19
N VAL A 94 -5.00 -9.42 10.19
CA VAL A 94 -3.72 -8.72 9.97
C VAL A 94 -3.89 -7.24 9.71
N ALA A 95 -5.11 -6.79 9.41
CA ALA A 95 -5.46 -5.39 9.25
C ALA A 95 -6.38 -4.94 10.38
N TYR A 96 -6.28 -3.67 10.74
CA TYR A 96 -7.26 -2.99 11.58
C TYR A 96 -7.55 -1.64 10.96
N ASN A 97 -8.82 -1.28 10.84
CA ASN A 97 -9.12 0.06 10.40
C ASN A 97 -8.53 1.03 11.43
N ARG A 98 -7.83 2.07 10.98
CA ARG A 98 -7.07 2.99 11.84
C ARG A 98 -7.80 4.30 12.09
N ARG A 99 -9.07 4.43 11.70
CA ARG A 99 -9.85 5.66 11.86
C ARG A 99 -10.98 5.41 12.86
N ALA A 100 -10.92 6.09 14.00
CA ALA A 100 -11.94 6.01 15.05
C ALA A 100 -12.85 7.23 14.97
N SER A 101 -14.17 7.01 14.92
CA SER A 101 -15.18 8.08 14.97
C SER A 101 -15.76 8.23 16.39
N TYR A 102 -16.14 9.47 16.71
CA TYR A 102 -16.63 9.86 18.02
C TYR A 102 -18.08 10.40 17.97
N ALA A 103 -18.68 10.56 19.15
CA ALA A 103 -20.06 11.01 19.32
C ALA A 103 -20.37 12.40 18.75
N ASP A 104 -19.36 13.26 18.66
CA ASP A 104 -19.45 14.61 18.10
C ASP A 104 -19.38 14.65 16.55
N GLY A 105 -19.28 13.48 15.91
CA GLY A 105 -19.16 13.35 14.46
C GLY A 105 -17.73 13.50 13.93
N THR A 106 -16.75 13.79 14.78
CA THR A 106 -15.34 13.84 14.37
C THR A 106 -14.74 12.44 14.25
N ALA A 107 -13.62 12.36 13.53
CA ALA A 107 -12.82 11.16 13.45
C ALA A 107 -11.34 11.47 13.65
N LYS A 108 -10.59 10.48 14.15
CA LYS A 108 -9.13 10.58 14.29
C LYS A 108 -8.47 9.31 13.78
N MET A 109 -7.44 9.51 12.96
CA MET A 109 -6.51 8.45 12.61
C MET A 109 -5.68 8.09 13.84
N TYR A 110 -5.59 6.80 14.15
CA TYR A 110 -5.06 6.26 15.40
C TYR A 110 -5.75 6.81 16.65
N GLY A 111 -7.04 7.15 16.53
CA GLY A 111 -7.84 7.68 17.62
C GLY A 111 -7.93 6.73 18.84
N ASN A 112 -8.12 7.31 20.02
CA ASN A 112 -8.28 6.52 21.24
C ASN A 112 -9.67 5.86 21.25
N THR A 113 -9.69 4.53 21.36
CA THR A 113 -10.91 3.71 21.39
C THR A 113 -11.38 3.37 22.81
N ALA A 114 -10.63 3.79 23.83
CA ALA A 114 -10.91 3.56 25.24
C ALA A 114 -11.43 4.83 25.94
N VAL A 115 -12.39 5.50 25.30
CA VAL A 115 -13.07 6.71 25.82
C VAL A 115 -14.56 6.64 25.54
N ASP A 116 -15.37 7.27 26.38
CA ASP A 116 -16.83 7.20 26.33
C ASP A 116 -17.41 7.81 25.05
N GLU A 117 -16.66 8.69 24.36
CA GLU A 117 -17.09 9.31 23.12
C GLU A 117 -16.87 8.41 21.89
N PHE A 118 -16.05 7.36 21.97
CA PHE A 118 -15.80 6.46 20.84
C PHE A 118 -17.09 5.75 20.41
N ARG A 119 -17.36 5.69 19.10
CA ARG A 119 -18.60 5.09 18.57
C ARG A 119 -18.36 3.94 17.62
N LYS A 120 -17.35 4.03 16.75
CA LYS A 120 -17.04 3.01 15.75
C LYS A 120 -15.68 3.23 15.11
N MET A 121 -15.13 2.17 14.52
CA MET A 121 -14.12 2.31 13.49
C MET A 121 -14.81 2.70 12.17
N GLU A 122 -14.15 3.52 11.36
CA GLU A 122 -14.64 3.86 10.02
C GLU A 122 -14.44 2.68 9.07
N GLY A 123 -15.32 2.49 8.09
CA GLY A 123 -15.14 1.50 7.03
C GLY A 123 -14.98 0.03 7.50
N PRO A 124 -14.82 -0.90 6.53
CA PRO A 124 -14.55 -2.30 6.78
C PRO A 124 -13.05 -2.53 6.99
N GLU A 125 -12.75 -3.74 7.46
CA GLU A 125 -11.41 -4.34 7.42
C GLU A 125 -11.46 -5.46 6.36
N ASP A 126 -10.46 -5.53 5.48
CA ASP A 126 -10.34 -6.60 4.49
C ASP A 126 -9.28 -7.60 4.93
N GLU A 127 -9.74 -8.67 5.59
CA GLU A 127 -8.89 -9.72 6.14
C GLU A 127 -8.59 -10.84 5.12
N SER A 128 -8.97 -10.65 3.85
CA SER A 128 -8.70 -11.65 2.81
C SER A 128 -7.21 -11.68 2.44
N ILE A 129 -6.65 -12.88 2.41
CA ILE A 129 -5.30 -13.17 1.94
C ILE A 129 -5.42 -13.89 0.60
N ASN A 130 -5.39 -13.09 -0.47
CA ASN A 130 -5.52 -13.60 -1.83
C ASN A 130 -4.15 -14.05 -2.33
N THR A 131 -4.03 -15.24 -2.91
CA THR A 131 -2.74 -15.79 -3.33
C THR A 131 -2.80 -16.38 -4.73
N LEU A 132 -1.83 -16.02 -5.58
CA LEU A 132 -1.51 -16.73 -6.81
C LEU A 132 -0.28 -17.60 -6.57
N PHE A 133 -0.32 -18.86 -7.02
CA PHE A 133 0.80 -19.79 -6.92
C PHE A 133 1.25 -20.21 -8.31
N PHE A 134 2.55 -20.18 -8.54
CA PHE A 134 3.17 -20.58 -9.81
C PHE A 134 4.07 -21.79 -9.59
N TRP A 135 3.92 -22.78 -10.46
CA TRP A 135 4.61 -24.06 -10.35
C TRP A 135 5.41 -24.36 -11.60
N ASN A 136 6.61 -24.92 -11.42
CA ASN A 136 7.41 -25.37 -12.55
C ASN A 136 6.90 -26.73 -13.11
N THR A 137 7.54 -27.21 -14.18
CA THR A 137 7.22 -28.50 -14.81
C THR A 137 7.48 -29.72 -13.93
N LYS A 138 8.27 -29.59 -12.86
CA LYS A 138 8.49 -30.64 -11.86
C LYS A 138 7.40 -30.68 -10.78
N GLY A 139 6.45 -29.74 -10.84
CA GLY A 139 5.39 -29.61 -9.86
C GLY A 139 5.81 -28.96 -8.55
N GLU A 140 6.96 -28.28 -8.53
CA GLU A 140 7.47 -27.53 -7.39
C GLU A 140 6.94 -26.09 -7.43
N LEU A 141 6.55 -25.55 -6.27
CA LEU A 141 6.17 -24.15 -6.16
C LEU A 141 7.42 -23.28 -6.35
N ILE A 142 7.36 -22.30 -7.25
CA ILE A 142 8.48 -21.39 -7.56
C ILE A 142 8.19 -19.94 -7.17
N ALA A 143 6.92 -19.53 -7.18
CA ALA A 143 6.53 -18.19 -6.77
C ALA A 143 5.13 -18.13 -6.17
N ALA A 144 4.92 -17.19 -5.26
CA ALA A 144 3.61 -16.81 -4.77
C ALA A 144 3.43 -15.29 -4.79
N CYS A 145 2.33 -14.81 -5.36
CA CYS A 145 1.90 -13.42 -5.22
C CYS A 145 0.84 -13.35 -4.13
N ILE A 146 1.12 -12.63 -3.04
CA ILE A 146 0.24 -12.57 -1.86
C ILE A 146 -0.31 -11.15 -1.76
N ASN A 147 -1.64 -10.99 -1.81
CA ASN A 147 -2.33 -9.72 -1.72
C ASN A 147 -3.04 -9.53 -0.39
N ILE A 148 -2.67 -8.46 0.31
CA ILE A 148 -3.10 -8.16 1.69
C ILE A 148 -3.49 -6.68 1.76
N ALA A 149 -4.70 -6.39 2.21
CA ALA A 149 -5.17 -5.02 2.44
C ALA A 149 -4.63 -4.44 3.76
N CYS A 150 -3.31 -4.49 3.95
CA CYS A 150 -2.64 -3.90 5.10
C CYS A 150 -1.29 -3.31 4.69
N PRO A 151 -0.94 -2.09 5.13
CA PRO A 151 0.41 -1.57 5.01
C PRO A 151 1.41 -2.28 5.93
N SER A 152 2.65 -2.38 5.47
CA SER A 152 3.76 -2.99 6.20
C SER A 152 4.43 -1.97 7.14
N GLN A 153 3.69 -1.53 8.16
CA GLN A 153 4.02 -0.41 9.04
C GLN A 153 4.02 -0.78 10.54
N ILE A 154 4.34 -2.03 10.91
CA ILE A 154 4.45 -2.41 12.33
C ILE A 154 5.53 -1.59 13.02
N VAL A 155 6.69 -1.41 12.37
CA VAL A 155 7.86 -0.72 12.93
C VAL A 155 8.07 0.69 12.34
N GLU A 156 6.99 1.34 11.91
CA GLU A 156 7.05 2.74 11.49
C GLU A 156 7.70 3.65 12.55
N GLY A 157 8.53 4.60 12.13
CA GLY A 157 9.28 5.48 13.04
C GLY A 157 10.60 4.91 13.55
N ARG A 158 10.95 3.67 13.21
CA ARG A 158 12.29 3.13 13.46
C ARG A 158 13.32 3.77 12.51
N ASN A 159 14.54 4.00 13.02
CA ASN A 159 15.65 4.60 12.27
C ASN A 159 16.55 3.57 11.54
N THR A 160 16.05 2.37 11.25
CA THR A 160 16.81 1.32 10.54
C THR A 160 16.02 0.78 9.36
N VAL A 161 16.71 0.38 8.29
CA VAL A 161 16.06 -0.21 7.12
C VAL A 161 15.44 -1.57 7.48
N ASN A 162 14.15 -1.73 7.20
CA ASN A 162 13.40 -2.95 7.51
C ASN A 162 12.28 -3.17 6.47
N ALA A 163 12.10 -4.41 6.03
CA ALA A 163 11.02 -4.80 5.11
C ALA A 163 9.69 -5.09 5.83
N ASP A 164 9.63 -4.81 7.13
CA ASP A 164 8.54 -5.08 8.04
C ASP A 164 8.16 -6.58 8.00
N TYR A 165 6.89 -6.94 8.22
CA TYR A 165 6.49 -8.36 8.30
C TYR A 165 6.80 -9.16 7.03
N TRP A 166 7.00 -8.51 5.88
CA TRP A 166 7.35 -9.20 4.63
C TRP A 166 8.69 -9.92 4.68
N HIS A 167 9.63 -9.49 5.53
CA HIS A 167 10.87 -10.24 5.76
C HIS A 167 10.56 -11.64 6.29
N TYR A 168 9.77 -11.70 7.36
CA TYR A 168 9.42 -12.96 8.02
C TYR A 168 8.45 -13.80 7.18
N VAL A 169 7.51 -13.18 6.44
CA VAL A 169 6.66 -13.91 5.48
C VAL A 169 7.51 -14.65 4.45
N ARG A 170 8.55 -14.01 3.88
CA ARG A 170 9.46 -14.66 2.93
C ARG A 170 10.19 -15.85 3.57
N GLN A 171 10.75 -15.67 4.76
CA GLN A 171 11.45 -16.74 5.48
C GLN A 171 10.53 -17.90 5.80
N ASN A 172 9.32 -17.62 6.29
CA ASN A 172 8.33 -18.63 6.65
C ASN A 172 7.83 -19.40 5.43
N MET A 173 7.55 -18.72 4.32
CA MET A 173 7.19 -19.35 3.05
C MET A 173 8.30 -20.27 2.53
N GLN A 174 9.56 -19.80 2.55
CA GLN A 174 10.70 -20.62 2.13
C GLN A 174 10.91 -21.84 3.03
N LYS A 175 10.71 -21.68 4.34
CA LYS A 175 10.81 -22.76 5.32
C LYS A 175 9.72 -23.82 5.12
N ARG A 176 8.49 -23.41 4.79
CA ARG A 176 7.32 -24.31 4.72
C ARG A 176 7.07 -24.90 3.33
N LEU A 177 7.36 -24.16 2.27
CA LEU A 177 6.99 -24.52 0.89
C LEU A 177 8.20 -24.68 -0.05
N GLY A 178 9.41 -24.41 0.44
CA GLY A 178 10.67 -24.65 -0.27
C GLY A 178 11.52 -23.40 -0.45
N LYS A 179 12.85 -23.54 -0.34
CA LYS A 179 13.81 -22.42 -0.40
C LYS A 179 13.80 -21.64 -1.71
N GLN A 180 13.32 -22.26 -2.79
CA GLN A 180 13.21 -21.67 -4.11
C GLN A 180 12.03 -20.69 -4.26
N VAL A 181 11.08 -20.69 -3.32
CA VAL A 181 9.86 -19.89 -3.44
C VAL A 181 10.18 -18.40 -3.35
N VAL A 182 9.85 -17.68 -4.43
CA VAL A 182 9.87 -16.21 -4.47
C VAL A 182 8.51 -15.68 -4.01
N VAL A 183 8.50 -14.70 -3.10
CA VAL A 183 7.27 -14.06 -2.63
C VAL A 183 7.19 -12.64 -3.16
N LEU A 184 6.11 -12.35 -3.90
CA LEU A 184 5.74 -11.01 -4.34
C LEU A 184 4.60 -10.49 -3.44
N GLY A 185 4.89 -9.44 -2.68
CA GLY A 185 3.94 -8.82 -1.75
C GLY A 185 3.14 -7.71 -2.42
N TRP A 186 1.84 -7.92 -2.57
CA TRP A 186 0.90 -6.94 -3.11
C TRP A 186 0.07 -6.33 -1.99
N ILE A 187 0.16 -5.01 -1.83
CA ILE A 187 -0.72 -4.32 -0.89
C ILE A 187 -2.07 -4.04 -1.56
N GLY A 188 -3.15 -4.39 -0.87
CA GLY A 188 -4.53 -4.09 -1.25
C GLY A 188 -4.97 -2.68 -0.83
N ALA A 189 -6.22 -2.31 -1.09
CA ALA A 189 -6.77 -1.02 -0.67
C ALA A 189 -6.72 -0.90 0.87
N ALA A 190 -5.76 -0.14 1.37
CA ALA A 190 -5.38 -0.15 2.78
C ALA A 190 -5.06 1.23 3.35
N GLY A 191 -5.50 2.31 2.69
CA GLY A 191 -5.22 3.68 3.13
C GLY A 191 -5.75 3.99 4.53
N ASP A 192 -6.82 3.34 4.96
CA ASP A 192 -7.39 3.44 6.29
C ASP A 192 -7.11 2.21 7.17
N GLN A 193 -6.13 1.38 6.82
CA GLN A 193 -5.77 0.18 7.58
C GLN A 193 -4.41 0.31 8.27
N ASN A 194 -4.21 -0.44 9.34
CA ASN A 194 -2.91 -0.62 9.99
C ASN A 194 -2.72 -2.04 10.55
N PRO A 195 -1.47 -2.51 10.70
CA PRO A 195 -1.19 -3.87 11.15
C PRO A 195 -1.29 -4.05 12.67
N ARG A 196 -1.56 -2.97 13.43
CA ARG A 196 -1.55 -2.99 14.90
C ARG A 196 -2.98 -2.88 15.44
N PRO A 197 -3.29 -3.50 16.58
CA PRO A 197 -4.65 -3.53 17.10
C PRO A 197 -5.11 -2.13 17.52
N MET A 198 -6.32 -1.75 17.07
CA MET A 198 -6.99 -0.52 17.51
C MET A 198 -7.86 -0.76 18.74
N TYR A 199 -8.29 -1.99 18.98
CA TYR A 199 -9.06 -2.47 20.12
C TYR A 199 -8.54 -3.84 20.55
N ASN A 200 -8.99 -4.35 21.71
CA ASN A 200 -8.51 -5.61 22.30
C ASN A 200 -6.99 -5.67 22.57
N LYS A 201 -6.34 -4.52 22.68
CA LYS A 201 -4.87 -4.44 22.73
C LYS A 201 -4.25 -5.25 23.87
N ILE A 202 -4.86 -5.29 25.05
CA ILE A 202 -4.30 -6.06 26.17
C ILE A 202 -4.45 -7.58 25.91
N ALA A 203 -5.60 -8.01 25.38
CA ALA A 203 -5.86 -9.41 25.07
C ALA A 203 -4.93 -9.92 23.95
N GLU A 204 -4.71 -9.11 22.91
CA GLU A 204 -3.78 -9.45 21.84
C GLU A 204 -2.34 -9.58 22.37
N ALA A 205 -1.84 -8.59 23.12
CA ALA A 205 -0.51 -8.65 23.69
C ALA A 205 -0.28 -9.90 24.55
N ARG A 206 -1.27 -10.26 25.39
CA ARG A 206 -1.23 -11.51 26.17
C ARG A 206 -1.11 -12.75 25.28
N MET A 207 -1.87 -12.82 24.19
CA MET A 207 -1.86 -13.99 23.31
C MET A 207 -0.57 -14.10 22.50
N VAL A 208 0.00 -12.98 22.06
CA VAL A 208 1.32 -12.92 21.41
C VAL A 208 2.41 -13.38 22.37
N GLN A 209 2.35 -12.95 23.63
CA GLN A 209 3.26 -13.41 24.68
C GLN A 209 3.21 -14.94 24.84
N LEU A 210 2.01 -15.51 24.97
CA LEU A 210 1.83 -16.95 25.16
C LEU A 210 2.30 -17.77 23.95
N ARG A 211 2.09 -17.29 22.72
CA ARG A 211 2.55 -17.98 21.50
C ARG A 211 4.06 -17.87 21.28
N SER A 212 4.65 -16.71 21.58
CA SER A 212 6.09 -16.49 21.38
C SER A 212 6.96 -17.22 22.41
N GLY A 213 6.39 -17.61 23.56
CA GLY A 213 7.16 -18.22 24.65
C GLY A 213 8.14 -17.26 25.33
N VAL A 214 8.09 -15.97 24.98
CA VAL A 214 8.98 -14.94 25.56
C VAL A 214 8.46 -14.52 26.92
N ALA A 215 9.36 -14.41 27.90
CA ALA A 215 9.01 -13.99 29.24
C ALA A 215 8.41 -12.56 29.23
N PRO A 216 7.42 -12.25 30.09
CA PRO A 216 6.70 -10.98 30.05
C PRO A 216 7.61 -9.74 30.09
N LYS A 217 8.67 -9.79 30.89
CA LYS A 217 9.67 -8.71 31.03
C LYS A 217 10.46 -8.42 29.73
N ASP A 218 10.57 -9.41 28.85
CA ASP A 218 11.42 -9.37 27.65
C ASP A 218 10.60 -9.07 26.38
N LEU A 219 9.27 -9.22 26.42
CA LEU A 219 8.36 -8.97 25.31
C LEU A 219 8.41 -7.51 24.83
N LYS A 220 8.67 -6.55 25.74
CA LYS A 220 8.60 -5.10 25.51
C LYS A 220 7.30 -4.65 24.80
N MET A 221 6.23 -5.41 24.97
CA MET A 221 4.87 -5.06 24.57
C MET A 221 4.03 -4.97 25.84
N ASP A 222 3.43 -3.82 26.08
CA ASP A 222 2.63 -3.50 27.27
C ASP A 222 1.13 -3.33 26.91
N GLY A 223 0.71 -3.80 25.74
CA GLY A 223 -0.61 -3.54 25.18
C GLY A 223 -0.73 -2.16 24.51
N PHE A 224 0.29 -1.31 24.58
CA PHE A 224 0.31 -0.02 23.89
C PHE A 224 1.44 0.04 22.85
N ASN A 225 2.53 -0.70 23.04
CA ASN A 225 3.61 -0.82 22.08
C ASN A 225 3.60 -2.16 21.33
N TYR A 226 3.40 -2.10 20.01
CA TYR A 226 3.40 -3.23 19.08
C TYR A 226 4.59 -3.22 18.10
N GLN A 227 5.50 -2.26 18.22
CA GLN A 227 6.59 -2.06 17.26
C GLN A 227 7.79 -2.98 17.56
N THR A 228 7.55 -4.28 17.63
CA THR A 228 8.53 -5.28 18.08
C THR A 228 8.80 -6.34 17.01
N GLU A 229 9.98 -6.98 17.08
CA GLU A 229 10.29 -8.14 16.22
C GLU A 229 9.33 -9.31 16.45
N ILE A 230 8.84 -9.47 17.68
CA ILE A 230 7.90 -10.53 18.03
C ILE A 230 6.56 -10.30 17.32
N TYR A 231 6.08 -9.06 17.26
CA TYR A 231 4.82 -8.77 16.57
C TYR A 231 4.97 -8.79 15.04
N LEU A 232 6.15 -8.43 14.50
CA LEU A 232 6.48 -8.67 13.08
C LEU A 232 6.35 -10.15 12.71
N GLN A 233 6.88 -11.05 13.55
CA GLN A 233 6.77 -12.50 13.37
C GLN A 233 5.34 -13.00 13.53
N GLU A 234 4.59 -12.51 14.53
CA GLU A 234 3.18 -12.87 14.74
C GLU A 234 2.33 -12.58 13.48
N ILE A 235 2.45 -11.38 12.92
CA ILE A 235 1.70 -11.01 11.71
C ILE A 235 2.15 -11.86 10.52
N ALA A 236 3.46 -12.10 10.37
CA ALA A 236 3.97 -12.97 9.32
C ALA A 236 3.49 -14.43 9.45
N ASP A 237 3.35 -14.95 10.67
CA ASP A 237 2.84 -16.30 10.93
C ASP A 237 1.36 -16.40 10.56
N ARG A 238 0.54 -15.40 10.91
CA ARG A 238 -0.88 -15.34 10.51
C ARG A 238 -1.03 -15.38 8.99
N ILE A 239 -0.27 -14.53 8.29
CA ILE A 239 -0.25 -14.47 6.82
C ILE A 239 0.16 -15.83 6.26
N THR A 240 1.29 -16.37 6.73
CA THR A 240 1.82 -17.63 6.20
C THR A 240 0.88 -18.80 6.47
N ASN A 241 0.21 -18.84 7.62
CA ASN A 241 -0.76 -19.89 7.94
C ASN A 241 -1.96 -19.87 6.98
N ALA A 242 -2.51 -18.69 6.69
CA ALA A 242 -3.58 -18.53 5.71
C ALA A 242 -3.12 -18.94 4.30
N VAL A 243 -1.93 -18.49 3.88
CA VAL A 243 -1.36 -18.86 2.58
C VAL A 243 -1.14 -20.37 2.46
N VAL A 244 -0.61 -21.02 3.51
CA VAL A 244 -0.39 -22.48 3.47
C VAL A 244 -1.70 -23.24 3.49
N ARG A 245 -2.72 -22.81 4.24
CA ARG A 245 -4.03 -23.46 4.20
C ARG A 245 -4.67 -23.33 2.82
N SER A 246 -4.56 -22.16 2.19
CA SER A 246 -4.98 -21.96 0.80
C SER A 246 -4.18 -22.85 -0.17
N TYR A 247 -2.86 -22.88 -0.05
CA TYR A 247 -1.97 -23.74 -0.85
C TYR A 247 -2.39 -25.21 -0.78
N GLU A 248 -2.65 -25.73 0.43
CA GLU A 248 -3.05 -27.13 0.60
C GLU A 248 -4.37 -27.46 -0.11
N ALA A 249 -5.30 -26.50 -0.17
CA ALA A 249 -6.57 -26.67 -0.88
C ALA A 249 -6.40 -26.66 -2.41
N VAL A 250 -5.50 -25.84 -2.95
CA VAL A 250 -5.41 -25.58 -4.40
C VAL A 250 -4.22 -26.24 -5.09
N LYS A 251 -3.30 -26.88 -4.34
CA LYS A 251 -2.03 -27.43 -4.88
C LYS A 251 -2.19 -28.45 -6.01
N VAL A 252 -3.36 -29.08 -6.15
CA VAL A 252 -3.69 -30.03 -7.22
C VAL A 252 -4.55 -29.41 -8.34
N ASP A 253 -5.16 -28.24 -8.11
CA ASP A 253 -5.96 -27.50 -9.09
C ASP A 253 -5.06 -26.60 -9.96
N ARG A 254 -4.24 -27.22 -10.80
CA ARG A 254 -3.20 -26.53 -11.58
C ARG A 254 -3.65 -26.31 -13.02
N HIS A 255 -3.56 -25.07 -13.48
CA HIS A 255 -3.98 -24.65 -14.81
C HIS A 255 -2.77 -24.30 -15.69
N SER A 256 -2.64 -24.94 -16.85
CA SER A 256 -1.53 -24.74 -17.80
C SER A 256 -1.87 -23.83 -18.98
N ASP A 257 -3.15 -23.73 -19.35
CA ASP A 257 -3.64 -22.92 -20.47
C ASP A 257 -4.74 -22.00 -19.97
N VAL A 258 -4.34 -20.79 -19.58
CA VAL A 258 -5.23 -19.79 -18.98
C VAL A 258 -5.32 -18.57 -19.86
N VAL A 259 -6.52 -17.99 -19.97
CA VAL A 259 -6.73 -16.73 -20.67
C VAL A 259 -5.92 -15.64 -19.98
N MET A 260 -4.99 -15.03 -20.72
CA MET A 260 -4.26 -13.84 -20.29
C MET A 260 -4.69 -12.65 -21.13
N LYS A 261 -5.20 -11.59 -20.49
CA LYS A 261 -5.50 -10.31 -21.15
C LYS A 261 -5.01 -9.17 -20.28
N HIS A 262 -4.41 -8.14 -20.88
CA HIS A 262 -3.91 -6.99 -20.13
C HIS A 262 -4.25 -5.69 -20.86
N THR A 263 -5.02 -4.84 -20.19
CA THR A 263 -5.36 -3.49 -20.60
C THR A 263 -4.70 -2.47 -19.67
N VAL A 264 -4.25 -1.37 -20.25
CA VAL A 264 -3.70 -0.20 -19.53
C VAL A 264 -4.48 1.00 -20.00
N GLU A 265 -4.99 1.80 -19.05
CA GLU A 265 -5.74 3.01 -19.36
C GLU A 265 -5.24 4.18 -18.53
N LYS A 266 -5.11 5.35 -19.17
CA LYS A 266 -4.92 6.62 -18.47
C LYS A 266 -6.30 7.18 -18.12
N LEU A 267 -6.53 7.40 -16.84
CA LEU A 267 -7.73 8.02 -16.29
C LEU A 267 -7.44 9.47 -15.92
N ALA A 268 -8.44 10.32 -16.15
CA ALA A 268 -8.46 11.69 -15.64
C ALA A 268 -9.51 11.75 -14.52
N LEU A 269 -9.06 11.91 -13.29
CA LEU A 269 -9.92 11.90 -12.10
C LEU A 269 -10.22 13.34 -11.66
N PRO A 270 -11.47 13.70 -11.35
CA PRO A 270 -11.78 14.98 -10.71
C PRO A 270 -10.93 15.18 -9.44
N MET A 271 -10.19 16.29 -9.38
CA MET A 271 -9.41 16.64 -8.19
C MET A 271 -10.32 17.08 -7.05
N ARG A 272 -9.87 16.89 -5.81
CA ARG A 272 -10.52 17.50 -4.64
C ARG A 272 -10.31 19.02 -4.69
N ILE A 273 -11.39 19.77 -4.82
CA ILE A 273 -11.35 21.23 -4.76
C ILE A 273 -11.08 21.67 -3.32
N ILE A 274 -10.09 22.55 -3.14
CA ILE A 274 -9.86 23.24 -1.87
C ILE A 274 -10.77 24.46 -1.83
N THR A 275 -11.62 24.54 -0.81
CA THR A 275 -12.51 25.69 -0.63
C THR A 275 -11.74 26.92 -0.16
N GLN A 276 -12.29 28.12 -0.39
CA GLN A 276 -11.70 29.37 0.11
C GLN A 276 -11.57 29.36 1.64
N LYS A 277 -12.49 28.69 2.35
CA LYS A 277 -12.44 28.50 3.80
C LYS A 277 -11.24 27.63 4.20
N GLU A 278 -11.11 26.43 3.63
CA GLU A 278 -9.99 25.53 3.90
C GLU A 278 -8.65 26.20 3.58
N TYR A 279 -8.56 26.98 2.49
CA TYR A 279 -7.37 27.76 2.16
C TYR A 279 -6.94 28.69 3.32
N TRP A 280 -7.87 29.44 3.90
CA TRP A 280 -7.56 30.36 5.00
C TRP A 280 -7.19 29.62 6.28
N GLU A 281 -7.84 28.50 6.58
CA GLU A 281 -7.51 27.64 7.72
C GLU A 281 -6.09 27.05 7.59
N ILE A 282 -5.73 26.57 6.39
CA ILE A 282 -4.39 26.06 6.07
C ILE A 282 -3.35 27.18 6.20
N LYS A 283 -3.65 28.36 5.65
CA LYS A 283 -2.73 29.50 5.71
C LYS A 283 -2.47 29.94 7.15
N HIS A 284 -3.52 30.06 7.96
CA HIS A 284 -3.39 30.37 9.38
C HIS A 284 -2.61 29.28 10.14
N THR A 285 -2.75 28.01 9.75
CA THR A 285 -1.97 26.91 10.33
C THR A 285 -0.48 27.08 10.04
N ILE A 286 -0.10 27.42 8.80
CA ILE A 286 1.31 27.72 8.44
C ILE A 286 1.83 28.90 9.26
N GLU A 287 1.08 30.00 9.34
CA GLU A 287 1.46 31.20 10.11
C GLU A 287 1.74 30.87 11.57
N ASN A 288 0.96 29.94 12.16
CA ASN A 288 1.19 29.48 13.53
C ASN A 288 2.44 28.61 13.69
N TYR A 289 2.77 27.80 12.69
CA TYR A 289 3.99 26.99 12.69
C TYR A 289 5.26 27.76 12.33
N SER A 290 5.14 28.99 11.81
CA SER A 290 6.25 29.76 11.26
C SER A 290 6.50 31.10 11.95
N LYS A 291 6.10 31.25 13.22
CA LYS A 291 6.22 32.51 13.98
C LYS A 291 7.68 32.95 14.15
N THR A 292 8.59 32.00 14.33
CA THR A 292 10.04 32.24 14.42
C THR A 292 10.80 31.36 13.44
N GLU A 293 12.10 31.65 13.24
CA GLU A 293 12.98 30.79 12.44
C GLU A 293 13.19 29.41 13.08
N GLU A 294 13.19 29.35 14.41
CA GLU A 294 13.27 28.09 15.15
C GLU A 294 12.00 27.25 14.94
N ASP A 295 10.82 27.87 14.98
CA ASP A 295 9.55 27.18 14.71
C ASP A 295 9.51 26.65 13.28
N ARG A 296 9.98 27.44 12.30
CA ARG A 296 10.09 26.99 10.90
C ARG A 296 10.95 25.74 10.77
N ARG A 297 12.10 25.71 11.45
CA ARG A 297 12.98 24.53 11.43
C ARG A 297 12.35 23.32 12.10
N LYS A 298 11.69 23.49 13.25
CA LYS A 298 11.03 22.40 13.98
C LYS A 298 9.81 21.85 13.25
N ASN A 299 9.08 22.69 12.54
CA ASN A 299 7.82 22.36 11.88
C ASN A 299 7.94 22.28 10.34
N TYR A 300 9.15 22.05 9.81
CA TYR A 300 9.39 22.03 8.36
C TYR A 300 8.42 21.10 7.61
N GLY A 301 8.28 19.85 8.05
CA GLY A 301 7.36 18.87 7.42
C GLY A 301 5.89 19.32 7.43
N PRO A 302 5.30 19.68 8.59
CA PRO A 302 3.96 20.26 8.65
C PRO A 302 3.78 21.50 7.78
N ILE A 303 4.77 22.40 7.71
CA ILE A 303 4.72 23.60 6.86
C ILE A 303 4.69 23.21 5.38
N GLU A 304 5.55 22.29 4.96
CA GLU A 304 5.62 21.80 3.58
C GLU A 304 4.29 21.16 3.14
N TRP A 305 3.76 20.25 3.96
CA TRP A 305 2.48 19.58 3.72
C TRP A 305 1.31 20.56 3.54
N ASN A 306 1.24 21.60 4.37
CA ASN A 306 0.23 22.66 4.21
C ASN A 306 0.53 23.56 2.99
N SER A 307 1.80 23.85 2.72
CA SER A 307 2.21 24.70 1.59
C SER A 307 1.85 24.08 0.24
N ASP A 308 1.92 22.76 0.11
CA ASP A 308 1.51 22.06 -1.12
C ASP A 308 0.00 22.21 -1.38
N ALA A 309 -0.82 22.21 -0.33
CA ALA A 309 -2.25 22.51 -0.46
C ALA A 309 -2.50 23.95 -0.91
N ILE A 310 -1.72 24.92 -0.40
CA ILE A 310 -1.79 26.33 -0.84
C ILE A 310 -1.42 26.47 -2.32
N LYS A 311 -0.34 25.83 -2.77
CA LYS A 311 0.05 25.80 -4.19
C LYS A 311 -1.06 25.20 -5.05
N ARG A 312 -1.66 24.10 -4.58
CA ARG A 312 -2.77 23.44 -5.29
C ARG A 312 -3.98 24.37 -5.40
N TYR A 313 -4.39 25.04 -4.33
CA TYR A 313 -5.48 26.02 -4.37
C TYR A 313 -5.24 27.09 -5.44
N ALA A 314 -4.04 27.67 -5.47
CA ALA A 314 -3.68 28.71 -6.45
C ALA A 314 -3.73 28.20 -7.91
N ASN A 315 -3.37 26.93 -8.14
CA ASN A 315 -3.49 26.30 -9.46
C ASN A 315 -4.95 26.01 -9.84
N GLN A 316 -5.79 25.61 -8.88
CA GLN A 316 -7.22 25.36 -9.10
C GLN A 316 -8.00 26.64 -9.47
N GLN A 317 -7.48 27.83 -9.18
CA GLN A 317 -8.07 29.09 -9.64
C GLN A 317 -7.81 29.39 -11.13
N LYS A 318 -6.85 28.69 -11.75
CA LYS A 318 -6.45 28.91 -13.15
C LYS A 318 -7.09 27.91 -14.12
N ILE A 319 -7.60 26.80 -13.60
CA ILE A 319 -8.10 25.66 -14.37
C ILE A 319 -9.48 25.32 -13.85
N GLU A 320 -10.50 25.53 -14.69
CA GLU A 320 -11.86 25.09 -14.42
C GLU A 320 -11.90 23.54 -14.45
N HIS A 321 -12.51 22.92 -13.45
CA HIS A 321 -12.58 21.45 -13.31
C HIS A 321 -11.23 20.72 -13.43
N PRO A 322 -10.27 20.99 -12.53
CA PRO A 322 -8.93 20.40 -12.59
C PRO A 322 -8.97 18.88 -12.43
N LEU A 323 -8.15 18.18 -13.21
CA LEU A 323 -8.08 16.72 -13.29
C LEU A 323 -6.72 16.20 -12.82
N TYR A 324 -6.74 15.04 -12.17
CA TYR A 324 -5.55 14.26 -11.80
C TYR A 324 -5.41 13.09 -12.76
N GLU A 325 -4.33 13.07 -13.55
CA GLU A 325 -4.03 11.97 -14.45
C GLU A 325 -3.42 10.80 -13.69
N THR A 326 -3.92 9.60 -13.95
CA THR A 326 -3.30 8.38 -13.43
C THR A 326 -3.44 7.20 -14.38
N GLU A 327 -2.61 6.19 -14.20
CA GLU A 327 -2.60 4.97 -15.01
C GLU A 327 -3.17 3.80 -14.21
N VAL A 328 -4.11 3.07 -14.82
CA VAL A 328 -4.73 1.86 -14.28
C VAL A 328 -4.41 0.69 -15.19
N HIS A 329 -3.86 -0.37 -14.61
CA HIS A 329 -3.62 -1.65 -15.24
C HIS A 329 -4.73 -2.61 -14.80
N VAL A 330 -5.29 -3.36 -15.75
CA VAL A 330 -6.19 -4.48 -15.46
C VAL A 330 -5.72 -5.70 -16.24
N LEU A 331 -5.39 -6.76 -15.49
CA LEU A 331 -4.86 -8.02 -16.01
C LEU A 331 -5.82 -9.15 -15.62
N ARG A 332 -6.22 -9.95 -16.60
CA ARG A 332 -6.90 -11.24 -16.41
C ARG A 332 -5.88 -12.38 -16.52
N ILE A 333 -5.92 -13.32 -15.59
CA ILE A 333 -5.24 -14.62 -15.67
C ILE A 333 -6.25 -15.69 -15.28
N GLY A 334 -6.75 -16.46 -16.24
CA GLY A 334 -7.81 -17.46 -15.98
C GLY A 334 -9.07 -16.79 -15.45
N ASP A 335 -9.49 -17.17 -14.25
CA ASP A 335 -10.66 -16.59 -13.56
C ASP A 335 -10.31 -15.47 -12.57
N VAL A 336 -9.05 -15.00 -12.61
CA VAL A 336 -8.54 -13.95 -11.73
C VAL A 336 -8.44 -12.62 -12.46
N ALA A 337 -8.84 -11.54 -11.78
CA ALA A 337 -8.50 -10.16 -12.14
C ALA A 337 -7.44 -9.59 -11.19
N ILE A 338 -6.49 -8.83 -11.74
CA ILE A 338 -5.54 -7.99 -10.99
C ILE A 338 -5.73 -6.57 -11.50
N CYS A 339 -5.99 -5.63 -10.60
CA CYS A 339 -6.17 -4.22 -10.94
C CYS A 339 -5.24 -3.33 -10.10
N SER A 340 -4.63 -2.35 -10.74
CA SER A 340 -3.70 -1.43 -10.08
C SER A 340 -4.39 -0.15 -9.60
N ASN A 341 -3.83 0.47 -8.57
CA ASN A 341 -4.27 1.76 -8.06
C ASN A 341 -3.05 2.58 -7.56
N PRO A 342 -2.96 3.88 -7.88
CA PRO A 342 -1.81 4.70 -7.51
C PRO A 342 -1.86 5.23 -6.06
N PHE A 343 -3.03 5.20 -5.40
CA PHE A 343 -3.29 5.90 -4.13
C PHE A 343 -3.09 5.01 -2.90
N GLU A 344 -3.02 5.61 -1.72
CA GLU A 344 -3.44 4.95 -0.47
C GLU A 344 -4.98 4.91 -0.44
N LEU A 345 -5.54 3.92 -1.13
CA LEU A 345 -6.98 3.80 -1.37
C LEU A 345 -7.67 3.24 -0.14
N TYR A 346 -8.77 3.86 0.29
CA TYR A 346 -9.54 3.35 1.43
C TYR A 346 -10.19 2.00 1.10
N THR A 347 -10.26 1.13 2.10
CA THR A 347 -10.67 -0.27 1.93
C THR A 347 -12.07 -0.40 1.33
N ASP A 348 -12.99 0.53 1.63
CA ASP A 348 -14.33 0.60 1.01
C ASP A 348 -14.28 0.52 -0.52
N TYR A 349 -13.39 1.28 -1.16
CA TYR A 349 -13.26 1.28 -2.62
C TYR A 349 -12.69 -0.04 -3.14
N GLY A 350 -11.75 -0.65 -2.42
CA GLY A 350 -11.23 -1.97 -2.77
C GLY A 350 -12.31 -3.06 -2.67
N VAL A 351 -13.16 -3.00 -1.64
CA VAL A 351 -14.30 -3.90 -1.47
C VAL A 351 -15.31 -3.71 -2.61
N GLN A 352 -15.60 -2.47 -3.01
CA GLN A 352 -16.46 -2.20 -4.19
C GLN A 352 -15.89 -2.83 -5.46
N MET A 353 -14.59 -2.65 -5.73
CA MET A 353 -13.93 -3.23 -6.91
C MET A 353 -14.04 -4.77 -6.91
N LYS A 354 -13.76 -5.41 -5.77
CA LYS A 354 -13.85 -6.86 -5.61
C LYS A 354 -15.28 -7.37 -5.80
N ALA A 355 -16.26 -6.75 -5.15
CA ALA A 355 -17.65 -7.21 -5.13
C ALA A 355 -18.36 -7.03 -6.49
N ARG A 356 -17.96 -6.02 -7.28
CA ARG A 356 -18.58 -5.71 -8.59
C ARG A 356 -17.86 -6.35 -9.78
N SER A 357 -16.75 -7.05 -9.52
CA SER A 357 -15.96 -7.75 -10.52
C SER A 357 -16.67 -9.02 -10.99
N ARG A 358 -16.58 -9.32 -12.29
CA ARG A 358 -16.98 -10.60 -12.90
C ARG A 358 -15.98 -11.72 -12.66
N ALA A 359 -14.76 -11.39 -12.24
CA ALA A 359 -13.73 -12.39 -11.94
C ALA A 359 -14.12 -13.21 -10.70
N LEU A 360 -13.74 -14.48 -10.67
CA LEU A 360 -13.91 -15.33 -9.48
C LEU A 360 -13.15 -14.75 -8.29
N GLN A 361 -11.96 -14.20 -8.55
CA GLN A 361 -11.11 -13.57 -7.55
C GLN A 361 -10.49 -12.29 -8.10
N THR A 362 -10.53 -11.21 -7.30
CA THR A 362 -10.02 -9.90 -7.71
C THR A 362 -8.97 -9.39 -6.74
N PHE A 363 -7.78 -9.13 -7.27
CA PHE A 363 -6.64 -8.58 -6.56
C PHE A 363 -6.60 -7.08 -6.83
N VAL A 364 -6.71 -6.28 -5.77
CA VAL A 364 -6.48 -4.83 -5.85
C VAL A 364 -5.04 -4.60 -5.42
N VAL A 365 -4.24 -3.92 -6.24
CA VAL A 365 -2.81 -3.68 -5.98
C VAL A 365 -2.58 -2.18 -5.93
N GLN A 366 -2.44 -1.63 -4.74
CA GLN A 366 -2.21 -0.20 -4.56
C GLN A 366 -0.72 0.17 -4.60
N LEU A 367 -0.45 1.49 -4.54
CA LEU A 367 0.89 2.08 -4.61
C LEU A 367 1.63 1.73 -5.89
N THR A 368 0.90 1.61 -7.00
CA THR A 368 1.48 1.53 -8.34
C THR A 368 1.78 2.90 -8.93
N GLY A 369 1.95 3.90 -8.06
CA GLY A 369 2.19 5.29 -8.38
C GLY A 369 2.44 6.10 -7.10
N SER A 370 2.41 7.42 -7.25
CA SER A 370 2.73 8.37 -6.18
C SER A 370 1.50 9.04 -5.56
N GLY A 371 0.30 8.51 -5.82
CA GLY A 371 -0.93 9.05 -5.27
C GLY A 371 -0.92 9.05 -3.75
N SER A 372 -1.46 10.11 -3.17
CA SER A 372 -1.67 10.25 -1.72
C SER A 372 -2.90 9.46 -1.25
N TYR A 373 -3.45 9.80 -0.09
CA TYR A 373 -4.66 9.15 0.42
C TYR A 373 -5.87 9.46 -0.46
N LEU A 374 -6.67 8.44 -0.76
CA LEU A 374 -7.96 8.59 -1.43
C LEU A 374 -9.07 8.15 -0.44
N PRO A 375 -9.70 9.11 0.26
CA PRO A 375 -10.68 8.84 1.30
C PRO A 375 -12.11 8.72 0.75
N THR A 376 -12.97 8.07 1.53
CA THR A 376 -14.42 8.07 1.27
C THR A 376 -15.06 9.39 1.72
N GLU A 377 -16.27 9.65 1.24
CA GLU A 377 -17.05 10.83 1.66
C GLU A 377 -17.28 10.85 3.18
N PHE A 378 -17.52 9.68 3.78
CA PHE A 378 -17.68 9.54 5.22
C PHE A 378 -16.42 9.99 5.97
N ALA A 379 -15.25 9.52 5.53
CA ALA A 379 -13.97 9.89 6.15
C ALA A 379 -13.66 11.39 6.00
N VAL A 380 -14.00 12.00 4.86
CA VAL A 380 -13.86 13.45 4.66
C VAL A 380 -14.72 14.25 5.64
N LYS A 381 -15.96 13.81 5.91
CA LYS A 381 -16.83 14.44 6.93
C LYS A 381 -16.25 14.35 8.33
N GLY A 382 -15.63 13.22 8.68
CA GLY A 382 -14.97 13.02 9.98
C GLY A 382 -13.62 13.74 10.12
N GLY A 383 -12.93 14.00 9.00
CA GLY A 383 -11.68 14.77 8.94
C GLY A 383 -10.43 14.00 9.41
N HIS A 384 -9.44 14.75 9.91
CA HIS A 384 -8.10 14.28 10.34
C HIS A 384 -7.16 13.85 9.20
N TYR A 385 -5.89 13.66 9.55
CA TYR A 385 -4.72 13.49 8.66
C TYR A 385 -4.98 12.84 7.28
N SER A 386 -5.58 11.66 7.22
CA SER A 386 -5.76 10.90 5.96
C SER A 386 -6.97 11.34 5.12
N ALA A 387 -7.77 12.29 5.58
CA ALA A 387 -9.02 12.72 4.94
C ALA A 387 -9.19 14.26 4.85
N VAL A 388 -8.13 15.01 5.13
CA VAL A 388 -8.08 16.47 4.99
C VAL A 388 -7.51 16.88 3.63
N PRO A 389 -7.83 18.07 3.10
CA PRO A 389 -7.40 18.47 1.75
C PRO A 389 -5.88 18.35 1.56
N GLN A 390 -5.07 18.67 2.56
CA GLN A 390 -3.61 18.58 2.48
C GLN A 390 -3.09 17.18 2.13
N SER A 391 -3.85 16.11 2.45
CA SER A 391 -3.47 14.72 2.16
C SER A 391 -4.19 14.10 0.97
N ASN A 392 -5.12 14.80 0.34
CA ASN A 392 -5.97 14.23 -0.72
C ASN A 392 -5.96 15.13 -1.95
N GLU A 393 -5.26 14.73 -3.00
CA GLU A 393 -5.33 15.39 -4.32
C GLU A 393 -6.62 15.05 -5.06
N VAL A 394 -7.10 13.83 -4.86
CA VAL A 394 -8.36 13.31 -5.39
C VAL A 394 -9.30 13.05 -4.23
N GLY A 395 -10.55 13.52 -4.38
CA GLY A 395 -11.60 13.37 -3.37
C GLY A 395 -12.50 12.17 -3.63
N PRO A 396 -13.59 12.03 -2.86
CA PRO A 396 -14.51 10.91 -2.99
C PRO A 396 -15.10 10.74 -4.40
N GLU A 397 -15.36 11.85 -5.10
CA GLU A 397 -15.87 11.86 -6.48
C GLU A 397 -14.90 11.17 -7.44
N GLY A 398 -13.64 11.62 -7.49
CA GLY A 398 -12.62 10.98 -8.32
C GLY A 398 -12.29 9.55 -7.87
N GLY A 399 -12.43 9.25 -6.58
CA GLY A 399 -12.40 7.88 -6.07
C GLY A 399 -13.47 6.98 -6.66
N GLN A 400 -14.71 7.48 -6.78
CA GLN A 400 -15.79 6.72 -7.39
C GLN A 400 -15.57 6.52 -8.90
N VAL A 401 -15.10 7.55 -9.61
CA VAL A 401 -14.72 7.45 -11.04
C VAL A 401 -13.65 6.37 -11.23
N LEU A 402 -12.63 6.34 -10.38
CA LEU A 402 -11.58 5.32 -10.39
C LEU A 402 -12.17 3.90 -10.22
N VAL A 403 -13.03 3.69 -9.22
CA VAL A 403 -13.66 2.39 -8.98
C VAL A 403 -14.52 1.96 -10.15
N ASP A 404 -15.44 2.83 -10.59
CA ASP A 404 -16.39 2.51 -11.65
C ASP A 404 -15.67 2.16 -12.94
N ARG A 405 -14.65 2.95 -13.31
CA ARG A 405 -13.88 2.70 -14.52
C ARG A 405 -13.02 1.43 -14.42
N THR A 406 -12.39 1.19 -13.27
CA THR A 406 -11.61 -0.04 -13.04
C THR A 406 -12.50 -1.28 -13.15
N VAL A 407 -13.70 -1.26 -12.54
CA VAL A 407 -14.66 -2.37 -12.63
C VAL A 407 -15.14 -2.59 -14.07
N GLN A 408 -15.43 -1.52 -14.81
CA GLN A 408 -15.78 -1.63 -16.23
C GLN A 408 -14.66 -2.32 -17.02
N LEU A 409 -13.41 -1.91 -16.81
CA LEU A 409 -12.24 -2.51 -17.47
C LEU A 409 -12.06 -3.98 -17.12
N ILE A 410 -12.23 -4.35 -15.84
CA ILE A 410 -12.23 -5.76 -15.41
C ILE A 410 -13.30 -6.51 -16.18
N ASN A 411 -14.54 -6.03 -16.14
CA ASN A 411 -15.69 -6.74 -16.70
C ASN A 411 -15.66 -6.86 -18.23
N GLN A 412 -14.89 -6.03 -18.93
CA GLN A 412 -14.63 -6.15 -20.38
C GLN A 412 -13.66 -7.29 -20.74
N LEU A 413 -12.90 -7.82 -19.78
CA LEU A 413 -11.99 -8.94 -20.01
C LEU A 413 -12.71 -10.31 -19.97
N TRP A 414 -13.95 -10.37 -19.47
CA TRP A 414 -14.86 -11.52 -19.44
C TRP A 414 -15.96 -11.35 -20.46
#